data_AF-A0A813YY27-F1
#
_entry.id   AF-A0A813YY27-F1
#
_cell.length_a   1.000
_cell.length_b   1.000
_cell.length_c   1.000
_cell.angle_alpha   90.00
_cell.angle_beta   90.00
_cell.angle_gamma   90.00
#
_symmetry.space_group_name_H-M   'P 1'
#
loop_
_entity.id
_entity.type
_entity.pdbx_description
1 polymer ?
#
loop_
_entity_poly.entity_id
_entity_poly.type
_entity_poly.pdbx_seq_one_letter_code
_entity_poly.pdbx_strand_id
1 'polypeptide(L)'
;MLNEKSNEFKIDEDAKQGGKLSAFLFNLYVNDLIENWTEGGLGASINGINLSDIAYCDDIIILSPVARHAQILLDKIGEYSAK
;
A
#
# COMPACT_ATOMS: atom_id res chain seq x y z
N MET A 1 -19.21 -15.66 -35.26
CA MET A 1 -18.21 -14.64 -34.89
C MET A 1 -16.98 -15.40 -34.45
N LEU A 2 -15.93 -15.42 -35.26
CA LEU A 2 -14.69 -16.13 -34.94
C LEU A 2 -13.91 -15.28 -33.92
N ASN A 3 -13.55 -15.88 -32.79
CA ASN A 3 -12.71 -15.24 -31.77
C ASN A 3 -11.26 -15.23 -32.27
N GLU A 4 -10.88 -14.18 -33.00
CA GLU A 4 -9.47 -13.93 -33.31
C GLU A 4 -8.76 -13.37 -32.07
N LYS A 5 -7.64 -14.00 -31.68
CA LYS A 5 -6.79 -13.52 -30.60
C LYS A 5 -5.81 -12.47 -31.13
N SER A 6 -5.48 -11.48 -30.31
CA SER A 6 -4.38 -10.56 -30.60
C SER A 6 -3.03 -11.28 -30.56
N ASN A 7 -2.01 -10.64 -31.13
CA ASN A 7 -0.62 -11.07 -30.94
C ASN A 7 -0.19 -10.92 -29.48
N GLU A 8 0.82 -11.70 -29.09
CA GLU A 8 1.47 -11.60 -27.79
C GLU A 8 2.23 -10.28 -27.66
N PHE A 9 2.28 -9.73 -26.45
CA PHE A 9 3.04 -8.54 -26.10
C PHE A 9 3.64 -8.71 -24.71
N LYS A 10 4.75 -8.02 -24.47
CA LYS A 10 5.43 -8.03 -23.17
C LYS A 10 4.82 -6.98 -22.25
N ILE A 11 4.70 -7.32 -20.98
CA ILE A 11 4.36 -6.39 -19.89
C ILE A 11 5.58 -6.30 -19.00
N ASP A 12 6.15 -5.10 -18.87
CA ASP A 12 7.35 -4.86 -18.07
C ASP A 12 7.02 -4.49 -16.61
N GLU A 13 5.90 -3.80 -16.38
CA GLU A 13 5.51 -3.23 -15.08
C GLU A 13 4.02 -3.48 -14.82
N ASP A 14 3.68 -4.68 -14.37
CA ASP A 14 2.34 -4.96 -13.83
C ASP A 14 2.32 -6.31 -13.10
N ALA A 15 1.36 -6.48 -12.20
CA ALA A 15 0.97 -7.77 -11.66
C ALA A 15 -0.33 -8.22 -12.34
N LYS A 16 -0.31 -9.40 -12.97
CA LYS A 16 -1.48 -9.94 -13.67
C LYS A 16 -2.75 -9.93 -12.79
N GLN A 17 -3.77 -9.19 -13.17
CA GLN A 17 -5.06 -9.20 -12.47
C GLN A 17 -5.68 -10.61 -12.48
N GLY A 18 -6.16 -11.07 -11.31
CA GLY A 18 -6.66 -12.44 -11.12
C GLY A 18 -5.57 -13.51 -11.06
N GLY A 19 -4.28 -13.14 -11.10
CA GLY A 19 -3.17 -14.03 -10.82
C GLY A 19 -3.14 -14.41 -9.34
N LYS A 20 -3.00 -15.71 -9.03
CA LYS A 20 -2.97 -16.22 -7.64
C LYS A 20 -1.87 -15.58 -6.79
N LEU A 21 -0.76 -15.20 -7.42
CA LEU A 21 0.40 -14.63 -6.74
C LEU A 21 0.37 -13.10 -6.69
N SER A 22 -0.48 -12.45 -7.49
CA SER A 22 -0.50 -11.00 -7.65
C SER A 22 -0.82 -10.28 -6.34
N ALA A 23 -1.77 -10.81 -5.56
CA ALA A 23 -2.10 -10.27 -4.24
C ALA A 23 -0.92 -10.33 -3.26
N PHE A 24 -0.15 -11.42 -3.28
CA PHE A 24 1.03 -11.56 -2.43
C PHE A 24 2.16 -10.62 -2.84
N LEU A 25 2.43 -10.52 -4.15
CA LEU A 25 3.45 -9.60 -4.68
C LEU A 25 3.09 -8.14 -4.42
N PHE A 26 1.81 -7.79 -4.54
CA PHE A 26 1.34 -6.47 -4.20
C PHE A 26 1.56 -6.18 -2.70
N ASN A 27 1.19 -7.10 -1.81
CA ASN A 27 1.43 -6.94 -0.38
C ASN A 27 2.92 -6.78 -0.05
N LEU A 28 3.80 -7.55 -0.71
CA LEU A 28 5.24 -7.42 -0.55
C LEU A 28 5.74 -6.05 -1.02
N TYR A 29 5.23 -5.55 -2.15
CA TYR A 29 5.60 -4.23 -2.70
C TYR A 29 5.20 -3.08 -1.76
N VAL A 30 4.03 -3.15 -1.13
CA VAL A 30 3.58 -2.12 -0.17
C VAL A 30 4.05 -2.36 1.26
N ASN A 31 4.71 -3.49 1.58
CA ASN A 31 5.13 -3.79 2.95
C ASN A 31 6.15 -2.78 3.48
N ASP A 32 7.10 -2.35 2.65
CA ASP A 32 8.10 -1.36 3.02
C ASP A 32 7.47 0.02 3.31
N LEU A 33 6.33 0.33 2.68
CA LEU A 33 5.52 1.51 2.96
C LEU A 33 5.02 1.47 4.41
N ILE A 34 4.49 0.31 4.82
CA ILE A 34 3.84 0.06 6.11
C ILE A 34 4.85 -0.01 7.25
N GLU A 35 5.95 -0.76 7.08
CA GLU A 35 6.91 -1.00 8.16
C GLU A 35 7.66 0.27 8.58
N ASN A 36 8.02 1.13 7.63
CA ASN A 36 8.84 2.32 7.88
C ASN A 36 8.17 3.41 8.75
N TRP A 37 6.87 3.33 9.00
CA TRP A 37 6.12 4.41 9.68
C TRP A 37 5.73 4.10 11.12
N THR A 38 5.85 2.84 11.52
CA THR A 38 5.50 2.38 12.87
C THR A 38 6.52 2.81 13.95
N GLU A 39 7.76 3.10 13.57
CA GLU A 39 8.88 3.35 14.50
C GLU A 39 8.91 4.74 15.18
N GLY A 40 7.96 5.64 14.88
CA GLY A 40 8.03 7.04 15.34
C GLY A 40 7.13 7.43 16.52
N GLY A 41 6.29 6.53 17.03
CA GLY A 41 5.22 6.89 17.99
C GLY A 41 4.19 7.88 17.42
N LEU A 42 4.19 8.06 16.09
CA LEU A 42 3.22 8.88 15.35
C LEU A 42 1.96 8.06 15.09
N GLY A 43 0.82 8.76 15.02
CA GLY A 43 -0.49 8.17 14.75
C GLY A 43 -1.18 7.59 16.00
N ALA A 44 -1.98 6.54 15.82
CA ALA A 44 -2.77 5.90 16.86
C ALA A 44 -2.02 4.71 17.47
N SER A 45 -2.06 4.60 18.80
CA SER A 45 -1.61 3.40 19.51
C SER A 45 -2.68 2.93 20.50
N ILE A 46 -2.93 1.62 20.48
CA ILE A 46 -3.86 0.95 21.39
C ILE A 46 -3.09 -0.20 22.05
N ASN A 47 -3.09 -0.24 23.39
CA ASN A 47 -2.38 -1.26 24.17
C ASN A 47 -0.89 -1.43 23.80
N GLY A 48 -0.21 -0.34 23.41
CA GLY A 48 1.21 -0.37 23.01
C GLY A 48 1.45 -0.92 21.61
N ILE A 49 0.40 -1.25 20.86
CA ILE A 49 0.47 -1.62 19.45
C ILE A 49 0.24 -0.34 18.64
N ASN A 50 1.08 -0.11 17.63
CA ASN A 50 0.86 0.96 16.65
C ASN A 50 -0.23 0.50 15.67
N LEU A 51 -1.32 1.27 15.57
CA LEU A 51 -2.45 1.06 14.67
C LEU A 51 -2.65 2.27 13.75
N SER A 52 -1.57 2.98 13.43
CA SER A 52 -1.63 4.25 12.70
C SER A 52 -1.98 4.10 11.24
N ASP A 53 -1.78 2.90 10.71
CA ASP A 53 -2.04 2.53 9.34
C ASP A 53 -2.69 1.15 9.32
N ILE A 54 -3.75 1.02 8.52
CA ILE A 54 -4.41 -0.25 8.23
C ILE A 54 -4.51 -0.31 6.71
N ALA A 55 -3.77 -1.23 6.11
CA ALA A 55 -3.75 -1.44 4.67
C ALA A 55 -4.49 -2.72 4.28
N TYR A 56 -5.27 -2.63 3.22
CA TYR A 56 -5.93 -3.77 2.58
C TYR A 56 -5.91 -3.59 1.08
N CYS A 57 -5.07 -4.37 0.39
CA CYS A 57 -4.80 -4.14 -1.03
C CYS A 57 -4.42 -2.66 -1.26
N ASP A 58 -5.06 -2.00 -2.22
CA ASP A 58 -4.85 -0.60 -2.57
C ASP A 58 -5.47 0.41 -1.60
N ASP A 59 -6.31 -0.02 -0.66
CA ASP A 59 -6.91 0.84 0.35
C ASP A 59 -6.01 0.97 1.59
N ILE A 60 -5.70 2.21 1.99
CA ILE A 60 -4.92 2.51 3.20
C ILE A 60 -5.70 3.50 4.07
N ILE A 61 -5.94 3.12 5.33
CA ILE A 61 -6.58 3.97 6.33
C ILE A 61 -5.52 4.48 7.30
N ILE A 62 -5.50 5.80 7.51
CA ILE A 62 -4.65 6.43 8.52
C ILE A 62 -5.46 6.78 9.76
N LEU A 63 -5.01 6.28 10.91
CA LEU A 63 -5.63 6.52 12.21
C LEU A 63 -4.71 7.38 13.07
N SER A 64 -5.26 8.47 13.58
CA SER A 64 -4.54 9.28 14.55
C SER A 64 -5.49 10.04 15.48
N PRO A 65 -5.19 10.10 16.79
CA PRO A 65 -5.89 10.98 17.72
C PRO A 65 -5.53 12.46 17.53
N VAL A 66 -4.47 12.78 16.76
CA VAL A 66 -3.94 14.13 16.58
C VAL A 66 -3.86 14.46 15.10
N ALA A 67 -4.57 15.50 14.66
CA ALA A 67 -4.60 15.92 13.25
C ALA A 67 -3.21 16.17 12.65
N ARG A 68 -2.28 16.74 13.44
CA ARG A 68 -0.89 16.95 13.02
C ARG A 68 -0.17 15.65 12.69
N HIS A 69 -0.40 14.58 13.45
CA HIS A 69 0.22 13.28 13.18
C HIS A 69 -0.35 12.68 11.89
N ALA A 70 -1.67 12.77 11.68
CA ALA A 70 -2.29 12.34 10.42
C ALA A 70 -1.70 13.08 9.21
N GLN A 71 -1.50 14.40 9.30
CA GLN A 71 -0.88 15.17 8.23
C GLN A 71 0.56 14.71 7.95
N ILE A 72 1.37 14.50 8.99
CA ILE A 72 2.75 13.99 8.83
C ILE A 72 2.76 12.61 8.15
N LEU A 73 1.82 11.73 8.50
CA LEU A 73 1.68 10.41 7.87
C LEU A 73 1.27 10.55 6.39
N LEU A 74 0.31 11.43 6.08
CA LEU A 74 -0.11 11.73 4.71
C LEU A 74 1.03 12.30 3.85
N ASP A 75 1.82 13.22 4.40
CA ASP A 75 2.96 13.81 3.70
C ASP A 75 3.99 12.72 3.36
N LYS A 76 4.29 11.83 4.31
CA LYS A 76 5.20 10.68 4.10
C LYS A 76 4.67 9.68 3.07
N ILE A 77 3.36 9.38 3.09
CA ILE A 77 2.72 8.54 2.06
C ILE A 77 2.93 9.18 0.69
N GLY A 78 2.62 10.48 0.55
CA GLY A 78 2.76 11.21 -0.70
C GLY A 78 4.21 11.22 -1.22
N GLU A 79 5.19 11.42 -0.33
CA GLU A 79 6.61 11.36 -0.69
C GLU A 79 7.06 9.97 -1.16
N TYR A 80 6.57 8.89 -0.54
CA TYR A 80 6.89 7.54 -0.96
C TYR A 80 6.24 7.20 -2.31
N SER A 81 4.95 7.52 -2.46
CA SER A 81 4.19 7.22 -3.68
C SER A 81 4.67 8.00 -4.91
N ALA A 82 5.47 9.05 -4.71
CA ALA A 82 6.09 9.83 -5.79
C ALA A 82 7.42 9.24 -6.31
N LYS A 83 7.96 8.20 -5.64
CA LYS A 83 9.17 7.47 -6.07
C LYS A 83 8.81 6.35 -7.04
#